data_AF-A0A093H8D5-F1
#
_entry.id   AF-A0A093H8D5-F1
#
_cell.length_a   1.000
_cell.length_b   1.000
_cell.length_c   1.000
_cell.angle_alpha   90.00
_cell.angle_beta   90.00
_cell.angle_gamma   90.00
#
_symmetry.space_group_name_H-M   'P 1'
#
loop_
_entity.id
_entity.type
_entity.pdbx_description
1 polymer ?
#
loop_
_entity_poly.entity_id
_entity_poly.type
_entity_poly.pdbx_seq_one_letter_code
_entity_poly.pdbx_strand_id
1 'polypeptide(L)'
;NTEDILVLYEQEAEEWALYLKSLFGHIVSEGGILLYNLETSSFKHQELDYLPCYKCKVLILSCGLLYCLNRKRSYFLERVLKPANQVVILLCGVENSELLYDLLTLDGGSQEISTDQEPEEYLSVVSGIIQTDHKPSSDVNLPDVRGASGKTDLSFKTEVFSETLETNKQSILVLPGRISCENPGEIFILLRNEIDDETLEIEFIADNQQTRLQPASWSKRVKYVKALDFPAGPVYVNVYCGGVIKTTARIEYYTALEEIEHIFKKVADPIAFTCQAFKFSSVEKLDNVMTLLLKRKIPAYEFSPFQSEEKQHQQASSHLEEFPTLLHCAARFGLKNLATFLLNCPEATWACKITNKYGDDPGSIAEKHGHRELRKLIEE
;
A
#
# COMPACT_ATOMS: atom_id res chain seq x y z
N ASN A 1 30.44 -5.44 -21.49
CA ASN A 1 29.70 -5.13 -20.24
C ASN A 1 28.89 -6.34 -19.90
N THR A 2 29.05 -6.87 -18.69
CA THR A 2 28.26 -8.02 -18.26
C THR A 2 26.94 -7.50 -17.72
N GLU A 3 25.83 -7.70 -18.44
CA GLU A 3 24.50 -7.22 -18.02
C GLU A 3 23.90 -8.21 -17.03
N ASP A 4 24.43 -8.24 -15.81
CA ASP A 4 24.14 -9.30 -14.85
C ASP A 4 22.97 -8.95 -13.93
N ILE A 5 22.97 -7.76 -13.29
CA ILE A 5 21.92 -7.35 -12.35
C ILE A 5 21.42 -5.94 -12.65
N LEU A 6 20.11 -5.79 -12.78
CA LEU A 6 19.40 -4.51 -12.83
C LEU A 6 18.63 -4.31 -11.53
N VAL A 7 18.88 -3.22 -10.81
CA VAL A 7 18.12 -2.83 -9.62
C VAL A 7 17.25 -1.62 -9.96
N LEU A 8 15.93 -1.81 -9.91
CA LEU A 8 14.91 -0.81 -10.15
C LEU A 8 14.39 -0.29 -8.80
N TYR A 9 14.41 1.02 -8.61
CA TYR A 9 14.03 1.64 -7.35
C TYR A 9 13.45 3.05 -7.57
N GLU A 10 12.70 3.55 -6.60
CA GLU A 10 12.31 4.96 -6.49
C GLU A 10 13.22 5.69 -5.50
N GLN A 11 13.25 7.02 -5.55
CA GLN A 11 14.21 7.83 -4.77
C GLN A 11 14.21 7.54 -3.27
N GLU A 12 13.07 7.21 -2.68
CA GLU A 12 12.94 6.84 -1.26
C GLU A 12 13.70 5.55 -0.89
N ALA A 13 13.97 4.68 -1.86
CA ALA A 13 14.66 3.41 -1.67
C ALA A 13 16.13 3.46 -2.13
N GLU A 14 16.70 4.66 -2.30
CA GLU A 14 18.08 4.84 -2.78
C GLU A 14 19.12 4.17 -1.86
N GLU A 15 18.96 4.28 -0.54
CA GLU A 15 19.87 3.64 0.42
C GLU A 15 19.85 2.11 0.28
N TRP A 16 18.67 1.52 0.06
CA TRP A 16 18.54 0.10 -0.23
C TRP A 16 19.18 -0.28 -1.56
N ALA A 17 19.01 0.51 -2.61
CA ALA A 17 19.64 0.26 -3.89
C ALA A 17 21.18 0.27 -3.80
N LEU A 18 21.75 1.22 -3.04
CA LEU A 18 23.18 1.29 -2.78
C LEU A 18 23.67 0.11 -1.93
N TYR A 19 22.92 -0.27 -0.91
CA TYR A 19 23.21 -1.45 -0.09
C TYR A 19 23.23 -2.72 -0.93
N LEU A 20 22.20 -2.96 -1.75
CA LEU A 20 22.13 -4.11 -2.65
C LEU A 20 23.26 -4.12 -3.67
N LYS A 21 23.65 -2.96 -4.20
CA LYS A 21 24.82 -2.87 -5.09
C LYS A 21 26.10 -3.32 -4.41
N SER A 22 26.33 -2.87 -3.18
CA SER A 22 27.49 -3.28 -2.38
C SER A 22 27.45 -4.79 -2.09
N LEU A 23 26.28 -5.30 -1.71
CA LEU A 23 26.08 -6.71 -1.37
C LEU A 23 26.29 -7.63 -2.58
N PHE A 24 25.65 -7.33 -3.72
CA PHE A 24 25.77 -8.13 -4.93
C PHE A 24 27.13 -8.00 -5.62
N GLY A 25 27.92 -6.97 -5.26
CA GLY A 25 29.33 -6.86 -5.64
C GLY A 25 30.19 -8.05 -5.19
N HIS A 26 29.73 -8.84 -4.22
CA HIS A 26 30.37 -10.10 -3.82
C HIS A 26 30.13 -11.26 -4.80
N ILE A 27 29.11 -11.18 -5.65
CA ILE A 27 28.74 -12.22 -6.63
C ILE A 27 29.16 -11.82 -8.04
N VAL A 28 29.02 -10.53 -8.37
CA VAL A 28 29.17 -9.98 -9.72
C VAL A 28 30.14 -8.80 -9.70
N SER A 29 30.90 -8.59 -10.77
CA SER A 29 31.74 -7.38 -10.90
C SER A 29 30.89 -6.10 -10.79
N GLU A 30 31.39 -5.06 -10.13
CA GLU A 30 30.66 -3.79 -9.93
C GLU A 30 30.14 -3.17 -11.24
N GLY A 31 30.83 -3.39 -12.36
CA GLY A 31 30.43 -2.91 -13.68
C GLY A 31 29.26 -3.67 -14.32
N GLY A 32 28.78 -4.74 -13.68
CA GLY A 32 27.64 -5.54 -14.14
C GLY A 32 26.34 -5.32 -13.37
N ILE A 33 26.35 -4.40 -12.40
CA ILE A 33 25.18 -4.00 -11.62
C ILE A 33 24.76 -2.59 -12.02
N LEU A 34 23.55 -2.46 -12.57
CA LEU A 34 22.95 -1.17 -12.92
C LEU A 34 21.89 -0.78 -11.91
N LEU A 35 22.02 0.44 -11.36
CA LEU A 35 20.98 1.07 -10.55
C LEU A 35 20.14 1.97 -11.46
N TYR A 36 18.83 1.75 -11.51
CA TYR A 36 17.91 2.51 -12.32
C TYR A 36 16.82 3.14 -11.46
N ASN A 37 16.90 4.47 -11.31
CA ASN A 37 15.96 5.27 -10.54
C ASN A 37 14.74 5.63 -11.41
N LEU A 38 13.56 5.15 -11.02
CA LEU A 38 12.30 5.33 -11.74
C LEU A 38 11.75 6.77 -11.67
N GLU A 39 12.24 7.60 -10.73
CA GLU A 39 11.82 9.00 -10.60
C GLU A 39 12.48 9.91 -11.62
N THR A 40 13.80 9.74 -11.80
CA THR A 40 14.64 10.64 -12.61
C THR A 40 14.81 10.16 -14.06
N SER A 41 14.37 8.94 -14.36
CA SER A 41 14.56 8.34 -15.68
C SER A 41 13.56 8.82 -16.73
N SER A 42 14.05 8.95 -17.97
CA SER A 42 13.28 9.52 -19.07
C SER A 42 12.36 8.53 -19.81
N PHE A 43 12.37 7.25 -19.42
CA PHE A 43 11.60 6.15 -20.04
C PHE A 43 11.71 6.16 -21.57
N LYS A 44 12.92 6.38 -22.09
CA LYS A 44 13.15 6.45 -23.54
C LYS A 44 13.01 5.07 -24.16
N HIS A 45 12.56 5.03 -25.42
CA HIS A 45 12.45 3.78 -26.17
C HIS A 45 13.78 2.99 -26.21
N GLN A 46 14.92 3.68 -26.27
CA GLN A 46 16.24 3.06 -26.23
C GLN A 46 16.52 2.31 -24.92
N GLU A 47 15.92 2.71 -23.79
CA GLU A 47 16.11 2.05 -22.49
C GLU A 47 15.38 0.70 -22.43
N LEU A 48 14.25 0.58 -23.14
CA LEU A 48 13.50 -0.67 -23.28
C LEU A 48 14.22 -1.72 -24.14
N ASP A 49 15.24 -1.32 -24.90
CA ASP A 49 15.98 -2.24 -25.77
C ASP A 49 17.07 -3.03 -25.02
N TYR A 50 17.60 -2.49 -23.91
CA TYR A 50 18.71 -3.13 -23.17
C TYR A 50 18.38 -3.50 -21.72
N LEU A 51 17.47 -2.79 -21.04
CA LEU A 51 17.11 -3.12 -19.65
C LEU A 51 16.48 -4.51 -19.49
N PRO A 52 15.65 -5.01 -20.42
CA PRO A 52 15.14 -6.38 -20.35
C PRO A 52 16.23 -7.46 -20.55
N CYS A 53 17.42 -7.11 -21.05
CA CYS A 53 18.50 -8.07 -21.32
C CYS A 53 19.29 -8.47 -20.07
N TYR A 54 19.11 -7.77 -18.95
CA TYR A 54 19.76 -8.12 -17.69
C TYR A 54 19.30 -9.47 -17.17
N LYS A 55 20.26 -10.31 -16.75
CA LYS A 55 20.00 -11.69 -16.31
C LYS A 55 19.12 -11.76 -15.07
N CYS A 56 19.31 -10.84 -14.13
CA CYS A 56 18.49 -10.72 -12.92
C CYS A 56 18.00 -9.28 -12.77
N LYS A 57 16.70 -9.12 -12.50
CA LYS A 57 16.04 -7.82 -12.30
C LYS A 57 15.48 -7.78 -10.89
N VAL A 58 16.02 -6.91 -10.05
CA VAL A 58 15.57 -6.69 -8.69
C VAL A 58 14.72 -5.42 -8.66
N LEU A 59 13.45 -5.53 -8.31
CA LEU A 59 12.58 -4.39 -8.05
C LEU A 59 12.50 -4.16 -6.54
N ILE A 60 12.87 -2.98 -6.08
CA ILE A 60 12.61 -2.57 -4.70
C ILE A 60 11.18 -2.04 -4.62
N LEU A 61 10.29 -2.84 -4.06
CA LEU A 61 8.89 -2.52 -3.92
C LEU A 61 8.66 -1.79 -2.60
N SER A 62 8.45 -0.48 -2.70
CA SER A 62 8.16 0.39 -1.57
C SER A 62 6.77 1.02 -1.69
N CYS A 63 6.25 1.57 -0.58
CA CYS A 63 4.95 2.25 -0.56
C CYS A 63 4.88 3.43 -1.54
N GLY A 64 5.93 4.24 -1.63
CA GLY A 64 6.01 5.35 -2.57
C GLY A 64 6.10 4.89 -4.02
N LEU A 65 6.76 3.76 -4.31
CA LEU A 65 6.72 3.17 -5.65
C LEU A 65 5.29 2.80 -6.05
N LEU A 66 4.56 2.07 -5.20
CA LEU A 66 3.16 1.71 -5.46
C LEU A 66 2.26 2.94 -5.66
N TYR A 67 2.43 3.98 -4.84
CA TYR A 67 1.63 5.20 -4.92
C TYR A 67 1.95 6.07 -6.15
N CYS A 68 3.19 5.98 -6.64
CA CYS A 68 3.67 6.77 -7.77
C CYS A 68 3.59 6.03 -9.12
N LEU A 69 3.01 4.81 -9.16
CA LEU A 69 2.72 4.10 -10.40
C LEU A 69 1.64 4.84 -11.21
N ASN A 70 2.02 5.26 -12.40
CA ASN A 70 1.11 5.82 -13.40
C ASN A 70 1.21 4.99 -14.69
N ARG A 71 0.28 5.20 -15.64
CA ARG A 71 0.21 4.41 -16.88
C ARG A 71 1.53 4.27 -17.64
N LYS A 72 2.39 5.31 -17.64
CA LYS A 72 3.70 5.23 -18.31
C LYS A 72 4.68 4.34 -17.57
N ARG A 73 4.74 4.48 -16.24
CA ARG A 73 5.61 3.67 -15.36
C ARG A 73 5.16 2.22 -15.33
N SER A 74 3.86 1.98 -15.25
CA SER A 74 3.29 0.64 -15.32
C SER A 74 3.67 -0.05 -16.63
N TYR A 75 3.45 0.62 -17.77
CA TYR A 75 3.84 0.08 -19.08
C TYR A 75 5.34 -0.22 -19.19
N PHE A 76 6.18 0.65 -18.62
CA PHE A 76 7.63 0.44 -18.60
C PHE A 76 8.02 -0.79 -17.77
N LEU A 77 7.52 -0.90 -16.54
CA LEU A 77 7.82 -2.02 -15.64
C LEU A 77 7.32 -3.35 -16.22
N GLU A 78 6.12 -3.38 -16.83
CA GLU A 78 5.60 -4.57 -17.52
C GLU A 78 6.50 -5.06 -18.67
N ARG A 79 7.31 -4.18 -19.27
CA ARG A 79 8.24 -4.52 -20.35
C ARG A 79 9.61 -4.95 -19.82
N VAL A 80 10.09 -4.31 -18.76
CA VAL A 80 11.40 -4.58 -18.18
C VAL A 80 11.39 -5.83 -17.29
N LEU A 81 10.32 -6.05 -16.53
CA LEU A 81 10.19 -7.15 -15.56
C LEU A 81 9.76 -8.48 -16.22
N LYS A 82 10.24 -8.74 -17.44
CA LYS A 82 10.03 -10.02 -18.13
C LYS A 82 11.36 -10.63 -18.54
N PRO A 83 11.52 -11.96 -18.46
CA PRO A 83 10.59 -12.96 -17.93
C PRO A 83 10.52 -12.99 -16.39
N ALA A 84 9.40 -13.46 -15.82
CA ALA A 84 9.13 -13.40 -14.37
C ALA A 84 10.12 -14.21 -13.51
N ASN A 85 10.67 -15.30 -14.04
CA ASN A 85 11.67 -16.14 -13.36
C ASN A 85 13.05 -15.47 -13.21
N GLN A 86 13.27 -14.33 -13.86
CA GLN A 86 14.46 -13.49 -13.71
C GLN A 86 14.21 -12.27 -12.82
N VAL A 87 13.01 -12.18 -12.22
CA VAL A 87 12.60 -11.02 -11.42
C VAL A 87 12.57 -11.40 -9.94
N VAL A 88 13.19 -10.54 -9.14
CA VAL A 88 13.15 -10.56 -7.68
C VAL A 88 12.48 -9.29 -7.19
N ILE A 89 11.51 -9.42 -6.29
CA ILE A 89 10.80 -8.31 -5.66
C ILE A 89 11.27 -8.21 -4.22
N LEU A 90 11.96 -7.13 -3.87
CA LEU A 90 12.31 -6.81 -2.49
C LEU A 90 11.19 -5.99 -1.84
N LEU A 91 10.54 -6.57 -0.85
CA LEU A 91 9.47 -5.94 -0.08
C LEU A 91 10.07 -4.95 0.92
N CYS A 92 10.12 -3.67 0.54
CA CYS A 92 10.71 -2.59 1.32
C CYS A 92 9.60 -1.76 1.98
N GLY A 93 9.14 -2.20 3.15
CA GLY A 93 8.07 -1.54 3.91
C GLY A 93 6.66 -1.84 3.40
N VAL A 94 6.50 -2.93 2.65
CA VAL A 94 5.22 -3.49 2.16
C VAL A 94 5.11 -4.96 2.59
N GLU A 95 3.90 -5.46 2.82
CA GLU A 95 3.71 -6.82 3.36
C GLU A 95 3.83 -7.92 2.30
N ASN A 96 3.41 -7.64 1.06
CA ASN A 96 3.44 -8.57 -0.07
C ASN A 96 3.47 -7.80 -1.41
N SER A 97 3.54 -8.51 -2.53
CA SER A 97 3.49 -7.89 -3.87
C SER A 97 2.13 -7.98 -4.58
N GLU A 98 1.04 -8.34 -3.87
CA GLU A 98 -0.30 -8.48 -4.46
C GLU A 98 -0.77 -7.19 -5.14
N LEU A 99 -0.58 -6.05 -4.47
CA LEU A 99 -0.91 -4.73 -5.02
C LEU A 99 -0.10 -4.40 -6.28
N LEU A 100 1.12 -4.92 -6.41
CA LEU A 100 1.93 -4.75 -7.61
C LEU A 100 1.33 -5.53 -8.79
N TYR A 101 0.87 -6.75 -8.57
CA TYR A 101 0.21 -7.58 -9.58
C TYR A 101 -1.20 -7.08 -9.95
N ASP A 102 -1.91 -6.43 -9.03
CA ASP A 102 -3.17 -5.76 -9.34
C ASP A 102 -2.97 -4.53 -10.24
N LEU A 103 -1.85 -3.82 -10.06
CA LEU A 103 -1.50 -2.61 -10.80
C LEU A 103 -0.74 -2.87 -12.11
N LEU A 104 -0.07 -4.01 -12.23
CA LEU A 104 0.75 -4.41 -13.38
C LEU A 104 0.33 -5.77 -13.91
N THR A 105 0.28 -5.91 -15.24
CA THR A 105 0.00 -7.17 -15.93
C THR A 105 1.24 -8.06 -16.00
N LEU A 106 1.78 -8.42 -14.83
CA LEU A 106 2.95 -9.30 -14.69
C LEU A 106 2.53 -10.77 -14.67
N ASP A 107 3.40 -11.63 -15.22
CA ASP A 107 3.22 -13.06 -15.19
C ASP A 107 3.63 -13.56 -13.78
N GLY A 108 2.80 -14.39 -13.14
CA GLY A 108 3.12 -14.94 -11.81
C GLY A 108 4.39 -15.81 -11.85
N GLY A 109 5.19 -15.77 -10.78
CA GLY A 109 6.40 -16.59 -10.63
C GLY A 109 7.69 -15.82 -10.36
N SER A 110 7.62 -14.51 -10.10
CA SER A 110 8.75 -13.76 -9.53
C SER A 110 9.03 -14.18 -8.10
N GLN A 111 10.30 -14.15 -7.70
CA GLN A 111 10.70 -14.45 -6.33
C GLN A 111 10.53 -13.22 -5.45
N GLU A 112 10.04 -13.42 -4.23
CA GLU A 112 9.88 -12.35 -3.23
C GLU A 112 10.91 -12.52 -2.13
N ILE A 113 11.50 -11.40 -1.69
CA ILE A 113 12.39 -11.32 -0.55
C ILE A 113 11.95 -10.16 0.36
N SER A 114 12.06 -10.31 1.67
CA SER A 114 11.71 -9.30 2.68
C SER A 114 12.97 -8.65 3.23
N THR A 115 12.89 -7.36 3.59
CA THR A 115 13.98 -6.65 4.28
C THR A 115 14.39 -7.25 5.62
N ASP A 116 13.57 -8.12 6.21
CA ASP A 116 13.85 -8.82 7.47
C ASP A 116 14.74 -10.07 7.30
N GLN A 117 15.02 -10.49 6.07
CA GLN A 117 15.83 -11.67 5.79
C GLN A 117 17.33 -11.38 5.90
N GLU A 118 18.12 -12.45 6.14
CA GLU A 118 19.56 -12.32 6.23
C GLU A 118 20.20 -12.05 4.85
N PRO A 119 21.30 -11.28 4.75
CA PRO A 119 21.93 -10.95 3.48
C PRO A 119 22.31 -12.17 2.62
N GLU A 120 22.64 -13.28 3.26
CA GLU A 120 22.95 -14.57 2.63
C GLU A 120 21.77 -15.12 1.82
N GLU A 121 20.53 -14.85 2.24
CA GLU A 121 19.32 -15.25 1.53
C GLU A 121 19.16 -14.45 0.22
N TYR A 122 19.43 -13.14 0.23
CA TYR A 122 19.43 -12.31 -0.97
C TYR A 122 20.47 -12.79 -1.98
N LEU A 123 21.68 -13.11 -1.50
CA LEU A 123 22.77 -13.64 -2.32
C LEU A 123 22.39 -15.00 -2.93
N SER A 124 21.75 -15.89 -2.17
CA SER A 124 21.29 -17.20 -2.62
C SER A 124 20.26 -17.09 -3.75
N VAL A 125 19.24 -16.23 -3.56
CA VAL A 125 18.18 -15.97 -4.56
C VAL A 125 18.77 -15.43 -5.86
N VAL A 126 19.56 -14.36 -5.79
CA VAL A 126 20.13 -13.72 -6.98
C VAL A 126 21.14 -14.62 -7.69
N SER A 127 22.00 -15.34 -6.93
CA SER A 127 22.95 -16.29 -7.52
C SER A 127 22.24 -17.47 -8.18
N GLY A 128 21.13 -17.95 -7.60
CA GLY A 128 20.28 -18.98 -8.20
C GLY A 128 19.80 -18.56 -9.59
N ILE A 129 19.24 -17.35 -9.72
CA ILE A 129 18.75 -16.83 -11.01
C ILE A 129 19.89 -16.72 -12.04
N ILE A 130 21.03 -16.14 -11.64
CA ILE A 130 22.19 -15.94 -12.55
C ILE A 130 22.79 -17.29 -13.00
N GLN A 131 22.79 -18.32 -12.13
CA GLN A 131 23.37 -19.63 -12.44
C GLN A 131 22.42 -20.57 -13.20
N THR A 132 21.10 -20.32 -13.15
CA THR A 132 20.11 -21.19 -13.82
C THR A 132 20.24 -21.15 -15.35
N ASP A 133 20.86 -20.09 -15.90
CA ASP A 133 21.21 -19.97 -17.33
C ASP A 133 22.36 -20.91 -17.78
N HIS A 134 23.02 -21.65 -16.88
CA HIS A 134 24.15 -22.54 -17.21
C HIS A 134 23.79 -24.02 -17.40
N LYS A 135 22.51 -24.41 -17.38
CA LYS A 135 22.10 -25.78 -17.74
C LYS A 135 21.62 -25.86 -19.19
N PRO A 136 22.38 -26.46 -20.13
CA PRO A 136 21.81 -26.82 -21.42
C PRO A 136 20.79 -27.91 -21.18
N SER A 137 19.53 -27.64 -21.49
CA SER A 137 18.47 -28.63 -21.50
C SER A 137 18.76 -29.66 -22.59
N SER A 138 19.37 -30.79 -22.23
CA SER A 138 19.35 -31.99 -23.05
C SER A 138 18.03 -32.71 -22.84
N ASP A 139 17.38 -33.04 -23.96
CA ASP A 139 16.53 -34.22 -24.17
C ASP A 139 15.09 -34.17 -23.59
N VAL A 140 13.98 -34.44 -24.30
CA VAL A 140 13.67 -34.86 -25.69
C VAL A 140 12.20 -34.49 -25.95
N ASN A 141 11.85 -34.11 -27.18
CA ASN A 141 10.77 -34.71 -28.02
C ASN A 141 10.09 -33.68 -28.93
N LEU A 142 10.49 -33.72 -30.21
CA LEU A 142 9.63 -33.36 -31.33
C LEU A 142 8.40 -34.29 -31.37
N PRO A 143 7.29 -33.80 -31.93
CA PRO A 143 6.95 -34.32 -33.26
C PRO A 143 6.71 -33.22 -34.30
N ASP A 144 7.12 -33.58 -35.50
CA ASP A 144 7.02 -32.89 -36.79
C ASP A 144 5.60 -33.01 -37.38
N VAL A 145 4.97 -31.89 -37.74
CA VAL A 145 3.97 -31.82 -38.84
C VAL A 145 4.06 -30.46 -39.55
N ARG A 146 4.90 -30.43 -40.58
CA ARG A 146 4.64 -29.92 -41.94
C ARG A 146 3.33 -29.11 -42.19
N GLY A 147 3.49 -27.85 -42.59
CA GLY A 147 2.85 -27.31 -43.82
C GLY A 147 1.80 -26.19 -43.71
N ALA A 148 1.95 -25.24 -44.64
CA ALA A 148 0.96 -24.35 -45.26
C ALA A 148 0.84 -22.89 -44.77
N SER A 149 1.39 -22.04 -45.63
CA SER A 149 1.04 -20.64 -45.92
C SER A 149 -0.46 -20.33 -45.89
N GLY A 150 -0.82 -19.18 -45.31
CA GLY A 150 -2.14 -18.54 -45.42
C GLY A 150 -2.06 -17.06 -45.06
N LYS A 151 -2.18 -16.19 -46.07
CA LYS A 151 -2.36 -14.73 -45.98
C LYS A 151 -3.78 -14.39 -45.48
N THR A 152 -4.04 -13.07 -45.37
CA THR A 152 -5.34 -12.35 -45.25
C THR A 152 -5.90 -12.33 -43.82
N ASP A 153 -6.37 -11.23 -43.22
CA ASP A 153 -6.39 -9.81 -43.56
C ASP A 153 -6.94 -9.02 -42.34
N LEU A 154 -6.50 -7.77 -42.23
CA LEU A 154 -7.25 -6.55 -41.83
C LEU A 154 -7.91 -6.38 -40.44
N SER A 155 -7.64 -5.15 -39.95
CA SER A 155 -8.52 -4.26 -39.16
C SER A 155 -8.55 -4.55 -37.65
N PHE A 156 -8.25 -3.62 -36.73
CA PHE A 156 -8.94 -2.34 -36.55
C PHE A 156 -8.06 -1.21 -35.98
N LYS A 157 -8.17 -0.06 -36.67
CA LYS A 157 -8.26 1.34 -36.19
C LYS A 157 -7.21 1.87 -35.20
N THR A 158 -6.22 2.52 -35.80
CA THR A 158 -5.55 3.71 -35.28
C THR A 158 -6.59 4.84 -35.12
N GLU A 159 -6.96 5.17 -33.88
CA GLU A 159 -7.51 6.48 -33.59
C GLU A 159 -6.35 7.46 -33.39
N VAL A 160 -6.06 8.16 -34.48
CA VAL A 160 -5.36 9.45 -34.46
C VAL A 160 -6.28 10.42 -33.72
N PHE A 161 -6.04 10.66 -32.44
CA PHE A 161 -6.44 11.92 -31.83
C PHE A 161 -5.33 12.93 -32.09
N SER A 162 -5.59 13.73 -33.11
CA SER A 162 -4.89 14.96 -33.44
C SER A 162 -4.67 15.83 -32.20
N GLU A 163 -3.43 16.24 -32.01
CA GLU A 163 -3.06 17.45 -31.30
C GLU A 163 -3.97 18.59 -31.76
N THR A 164 -4.70 19.21 -30.82
CA THR A 164 -4.95 20.65 -30.84
C THR A 164 -5.59 21.03 -29.52
N LEU A 165 -4.74 21.47 -28.59
CA LEU A 165 -4.85 22.74 -27.86
C LEU A 165 -3.77 22.75 -26.78
N GLU A 166 -2.57 23.17 -27.19
CA GLU A 166 -1.69 23.89 -26.29
C GLU A 166 -2.48 25.06 -25.70
N THR A 167 -2.88 24.93 -24.45
CA THR A 167 -3.01 26.07 -23.56
C THR A 167 -1.94 25.90 -22.51
N ASN A 168 -0.91 26.76 -22.59
CA ASN A 168 0.15 27.01 -21.61
C ASN A 168 -0.21 26.56 -20.17
N LYS A 169 0.03 25.30 -19.80
CA LYS A 169 -0.16 24.82 -18.42
C LYS A 169 1.18 24.88 -17.72
N GLN A 170 1.49 26.04 -17.14
CA GLN A 170 2.49 26.15 -16.09
C GLN A 170 2.06 25.21 -14.95
N SER A 171 2.66 24.02 -14.86
CA SER A 171 2.32 23.05 -13.81
C SER A 171 2.97 23.51 -12.51
N ILE A 172 2.17 24.22 -11.71
CA ILE A 172 2.50 24.68 -10.36
C ILE A 172 1.87 23.69 -9.38
N LEU A 173 2.67 23.12 -8.49
CA LEU A 173 2.24 22.18 -7.45
C LEU A 173 2.30 22.85 -6.08
N VAL A 174 1.28 22.63 -5.25
CA VAL A 174 1.19 23.17 -3.88
C VAL A 174 1.22 22.01 -2.88
N LEU A 175 2.14 22.07 -1.92
CA LEU A 175 2.35 21.04 -0.89
C LEU A 175 2.45 21.70 0.49
N PRO A 176 2.05 21.03 1.59
CA PRO A 176 1.33 19.75 1.62
C PRO A 176 -0.14 19.91 1.22
N GLY A 177 -0.78 18.83 0.76
CA GLY A 177 -2.20 18.83 0.42
C GLY A 177 -3.14 18.84 1.63
N ARG A 178 -2.63 18.49 2.81
CA ARG A 178 -3.36 18.48 4.08
C ARG A 178 -2.52 19.17 5.16
N ILE A 179 -3.17 19.97 6.01
CA ILE A 179 -2.51 20.82 7.01
C ILE A 179 -3.19 20.64 8.37
N SER A 180 -2.40 20.47 9.44
CA SER A 180 -2.93 20.40 10.81
C SER A 180 -3.33 21.80 11.30
N CYS A 181 -4.53 21.94 11.85
CA CYS A 181 -4.97 23.18 12.51
C CYS A 181 -4.11 23.56 13.73
N GLU A 182 -3.52 22.58 14.41
CA GLU A 182 -2.75 22.78 15.64
C GLU A 182 -1.30 23.18 15.35
N ASN A 183 -0.75 22.69 14.23
CA ASN A 183 0.60 23.02 13.78
C ASN A 183 0.63 23.10 12.24
N PRO A 184 0.24 24.25 11.67
CA PRO A 184 0.00 24.34 10.23
C PRO A 184 1.29 24.38 9.38
N GLY A 185 2.44 24.66 9.98
CA GLY A 185 3.74 24.55 9.31
C GLY A 185 3.91 25.50 8.11
N GLU A 186 4.47 24.98 7.02
CA GLU A 186 4.82 25.74 5.82
C GLU A 186 4.22 25.10 4.57
N ILE A 187 3.83 25.93 3.60
CA ILE A 187 3.29 25.55 2.31
C ILE A 187 4.32 25.89 1.24
N PHE A 188 4.66 24.91 0.42
CA PHE A 188 5.61 25.00 -0.68
C PHE A 188 4.87 25.03 -2.02
N ILE A 189 5.36 25.89 -2.91
CA ILE A 189 4.85 26.06 -4.26
C ILE A 189 5.98 25.77 -5.22
N LEU A 190 5.87 24.63 -5.90
CA LEU A 190 6.84 24.15 -6.85
C LEU A 190 6.43 24.58 -8.25
N LEU A 191 7.31 25.31 -8.91
CA LEU A 191 7.13 25.89 -10.24
C LEU A 191 7.93 25.06 -11.26
N ARG A 192 7.28 24.61 -12.33
CA ARG A 192 7.99 23.90 -13.42
C ARG A 192 8.95 24.80 -14.21
N ASN A 193 8.60 26.07 -14.37
CA ASN A 193 9.41 27.08 -15.03
C ASN A 193 9.76 28.19 -14.05
N GLU A 194 10.89 28.86 -14.26
CA GLU A 194 11.26 30.05 -13.48
C GLU A 194 10.25 31.17 -13.76
N ILE A 195 9.78 31.83 -12.71
CA ILE A 195 8.83 32.94 -12.75
C ILE A 195 9.48 34.11 -12.02
N ASP A 196 9.18 35.34 -12.43
CA ASP A 196 9.66 36.55 -11.77
C ASP A 196 9.09 36.67 -10.34
N ASP A 197 10.00 36.73 -9.37
CA ASP A 197 9.71 36.68 -7.94
C ASP A 197 8.86 37.87 -7.48
N GLU A 198 9.04 39.04 -8.10
CA GLU A 198 8.39 40.30 -7.71
C GLU A 198 6.90 40.36 -8.07
N THR A 199 6.41 39.43 -8.90
CA THR A 199 5.03 39.43 -9.41
C THR A 199 4.18 38.29 -8.89
N LEU A 200 4.75 37.43 -8.04
CA LEU A 200 4.12 36.21 -7.58
C LEU A 200 3.39 36.44 -6.26
N GLU A 201 2.10 36.16 -6.26
CA GLU A 201 1.24 36.35 -5.08
C GLU A 201 0.39 35.12 -4.85
N ILE A 202 0.12 34.82 -3.59
CA ILE A 202 -0.68 33.67 -3.18
C ILE A 202 -1.88 34.20 -2.43
N GLU A 203 -3.04 33.65 -2.76
CA GLU A 203 -4.28 33.96 -2.10
C GLU A 203 -4.89 32.68 -1.56
N PHE A 204 -5.17 32.70 -0.26
CA PHE A 204 -5.90 31.67 0.45
C PHE A 204 -7.37 32.07 0.54
N ILE A 205 -8.26 31.16 0.18
CA ILE A 205 -9.71 31.36 0.22
C ILE A 205 -10.34 30.20 1.00
N ALA A 206 -10.95 30.53 2.13
CA ALA A 206 -11.83 29.68 2.91
C ALA A 206 -13.20 30.37 3.03
N ASP A 207 -14.26 29.64 3.39
CA ASP A 207 -15.67 30.09 3.32
C ASP A 207 -15.92 31.53 3.80
N ASN A 208 -15.21 31.98 4.84
CA ASN A 208 -15.37 33.32 5.43
C ASN A 208 -14.07 34.15 5.49
N GLN A 209 -12.98 33.69 4.88
CA GLN A 209 -11.68 34.36 4.98
C GLN A 209 -10.91 34.28 3.67
N GLN A 210 -10.45 35.44 3.21
CA GLN A 210 -9.60 35.58 2.04
C GLN A 210 -8.36 36.37 2.41
N THR A 211 -7.18 35.76 2.24
CA THR A 211 -5.91 36.38 2.61
C THR A 211 -4.95 36.27 1.45
N ARG A 212 -4.41 37.41 0.99
CA ARG A 212 -3.42 37.48 -0.09
C ARG A 212 -2.08 37.95 0.45
N LEU A 213 -1.01 37.32 0.01
CA LEU A 213 0.35 37.58 0.47
C LEU A 213 1.38 37.26 -0.61
N GLN A 214 2.60 37.77 -0.43
CA GLN A 214 3.74 37.39 -1.25
C GLN A 214 4.52 36.25 -0.56
N PRO A 215 4.84 35.15 -1.27
CA PRO A 215 5.67 34.11 -0.70
C PRO A 215 7.13 34.52 -0.60
N ALA A 216 7.84 33.86 0.31
CA ALA A 216 9.28 33.88 0.35
C ALA A 216 9.88 32.94 -0.71
N SER A 217 11.07 33.29 -1.18
CA SER A 217 11.84 32.51 -2.14
C SER A 217 12.72 31.51 -1.41
N TRP A 218 12.51 30.20 -1.63
CA TRP A 218 13.45 29.16 -1.18
C TRP A 218 14.49 28.90 -2.26
N SER A 219 14.04 28.80 -3.52
CA SER A 219 14.90 28.69 -4.70
C SER A 219 14.22 29.34 -5.91
N LYS A 220 14.90 29.33 -7.06
CA LYS A 220 14.34 29.82 -8.34
C LYS A 220 13.04 29.10 -8.76
N ARG A 221 12.82 27.88 -8.29
CA ARG A 221 11.66 27.04 -8.65
C ARG A 221 10.76 26.68 -7.49
N VAL A 222 11.14 27.02 -6.25
CA VAL A 222 10.38 26.69 -5.06
C VAL A 222 10.16 27.96 -4.25
N LYS A 223 8.89 28.28 -4.05
CA LYS A 223 8.44 29.34 -3.15
C LYS A 223 7.83 28.71 -1.93
N TYR A 224 7.79 29.44 -0.82
CA TYR A 224 7.13 28.96 0.38
C TYR A 224 6.46 30.10 1.14
N VAL A 225 5.46 29.72 1.92
CA VAL A 225 4.72 30.60 2.81
C VAL A 225 4.42 29.85 4.10
N LYS A 226 4.48 30.55 5.23
CA LYS A 226 3.98 30.00 6.49
C LYS A 226 2.47 29.79 6.39
N ALA A 227 2.01 28.57 6.63
CA ALA A 227 0.59 28.26 6.59
C ALA A 227 -0.17 29.14 7.58
N LEU A 228 -1.30 29.70 7.14
CA LEU A 228 -2.14 30.54 7.97
C LEU A 228 -3.04 29.67 8.85
N ASP A 229 -3.51 30.25 9.95
CA ASP A 229 -4.45 29.59 10.85
C ASP A 229 -5.86 29.63 10.25
N PHE A 230 -6.29 28.51 9.68
CA PHE A 230 -7.66 28.30 9.19
C PHE A 230 -8.36 27.22 10.03
N PRO A 231 -9.70 27.29 10.16
CA PRO A 231 -10.47 26.19 10.75
C PRO A 231 -10.40 24.95 9.85
N ALA A 232 -10.73 23.79 10.42
CA ALA A 232 -10.79 22.54 9.66
C ALA A 232 -11.79 22.64 8.50
N GLY A 233 -11.37 22.14 7.33
CA GLY A 233 -12.14 22.23 6.10
C GLY A 233 -11.29 22.55 4.85
N PRO A 234 -11.93 22.68 3.69
CA PRO A 234 -11.25 22.96 2.44
C PRO A 234 -10.80 24.44 2.37
N VAL A 235 -9.56 24.64 1.93
CA VAL A 235 -9.01 25.96 1.61
C VAL A 235 -8.48 25.93 0.18
N TYR A 236 -8.84 26.93 -0.61
CA TYR A 236 -8.33 27.09 -1.97
C TYR A 236 -7.13 28.02 -1.98
N VAL A 237 -6.09 27.63 -2.69
CA VAL A 237 -4.84 28.38 -2.84
C VAL A 237 -4.71 28.79 -4.30
N ASN A 238 -4.94 30.06 -4.58
CA ASN A 238 -4.72 30.65 -5.88
C ASN A 238 -3.30 31.21 -5.97
N VAL A 239 -2.56 30.83 -7.01
CA VAL A 239 -1.23 31.38 -7.30
C VAL A 239 -1.36 32.34 -8.47
N TYR A 240 -1.06 33.61 -8.22
CA TYR A 240 -1.06 34.69 -9.20
C TYR A 240 0.36 34.97 -9.69
N CYS A 241 0.48 35.32 -10.96
CA CYS A 241 1.70 35.91 -11.52
C CYS A 241 1.30 37.04 -12.47
N GLY A 242 1.77 38.25 -12.17
CA GLY A 242 1.40 39.46 -12.94
C GLY A 242 -0.11 39.75 -12.91
N GLY A 243 -0.78 39.45 -11.80
CA GLY A 243 -2.22 39.66 -11.61
C GLY A 243 -3.14 38.58 -12.22
N VAL A 244 -2.59 37.56 -12.89
CA VAL A 244 -3.37 36.47 -13.49
C VAL A 244 -3.20 35.18 -12.68
N ILE A 245 -4.31 34.49 -12.40
CA ILE A 245 -4.30 33.18 -11.74
C ILE A 245 -3.63 32.16 -12.67
N LYS A 246 -2.52 31.57 -12.20
CA LYS A 246 -1.78 30.52 -12.89
C LYS A 246 -2.25 29.13 -12.48
N THR A 247 -2.55 28.95 -11.20
CA THR A 247 -3.10 27.70 -10.68
C THR A 247 -4.02 27.96 -9.50
N THR A 248 -4.96 27.04 -9.29
CA THR A 248 -5.77 26.94 -8.08
C THR A 248 -5.58 25.54 -7.53
N ALA A 249 -5.00 25.43 -6.34
CA ALA A 249 -4.88 24.18 -5.61
C ALA A 249 -5.94 24.13 -4.49
N ARG A 250 -6.41 22.93 -4.16
CA ARG A 250 -7.27 22.71 -3.00
C ARG A 250 -6.45 21.98 -1.94
N ILE A 251 -6.37 22.57 -0.76
CA ILE A 251 -5.77 21.96 0.43
C ILE A 251 -6.84 21.74 1.49
N GLU A 252 -6.59 20.86 2.44
CA GLU A 252 -7.54 20.52 3.51
C GLU A 252 -6.91 20.74 4.89
N TYR A 253 -7.52 21.58 5.70
CA TYR A 253 -7.16 21.74 7.10
C TYR A 253 -7.91 20.70 7.94
N TYR A 254 -7.23 20.07 8.90
CA TYR A 254 -7.80 19.02 9.74
C TYR A 254 -7.38 19.16 11.21
N THR A 255 -8.25 18.71 12.11
CA THR A 255 -7.97 18.58 13.55
C THR A 255 -7.31 17.25 13.88
N ALA A 256 -6.63 17.14 15.04
CA ALA A 256 -6.05 15.86 15.46
C ALA A 256 -7.09 14.73 15.54
N LEU A 257 -8.34 15.03 15.93
CA LEU A 257 -9.41 14.03 16.00
C LEU A 257 -9.82 13.54 14.61
N GLU A 258 -10.00 14.44 13.64
CA GLU A 258 -10.33 14.07 12.26
C GLU A 258 -9.22 13.23 11.62
N GLU A 259 -7.96 13.48 11.96
CA GLU A 259 -6.85 12.64 11.51
C GLU A 259 -6.92 11.23 12.09
N ILE A 260 -7.23 11.11 13.38
CA ILE A 260 -7.43 9.81 14.03
C ILE A 260 -8.61 9.07 13.39
N GLU A 261 -9.74 9.74 13.16
CA GLU A 261 -10.89 9.15 12.48
C GLU A 261 -10.55 8.69 11.06
N HIS A 262 -9.79 9.49 10.32
CA HIS A 262 -9.33 9.15 8.97
C HIS A 262 -8.42 7.93 8.97
N ILE A 263 -7.50 7.84 9.94
CA ILE A 263 -6.66 6.66 10.13
C ILE A 263 -7.55 5.44 10.44
N PHE A 264 -8.51 5.55 11.36
CA PHE A 264 -9.40 4.44 11.69
C PHE A 264 -10.29 4.01 10.53
N LYS A 265 -10.73 4.92 9.66
CA LYS A 265 -11.46 4.57 8.43
C LYS A 265 -10.61 3.79 7.44
N LYS A 266 -9.29 3.98 7.46
CA LYS A 266 -8.33 3.28 6.59
C LYS A 266 -7.88 1.94 7.17
N VAL A 267 -8.00 1.73 8.48
CA VAL A 267 -7.66 0.45 9.12
C VAL A 267 -8.69 -0.59 8.69
N ALA A 268 -8.27 -1.51 7.81
CA ALA A 268 -9.11 -2.62 7.38
C ALA A 268 -9.24 -3.73 8.44
N ASP A 269 -8.20 -3.93 9.26
CA ASP A 269 -8.17 -4.94 10.33
C ASP A 269 -7.89 -4.33 11.71
N PRO A 270 -8.90 -4.29 12.61
CA PRO A 270 -8.75 -3.85 13.99
C PRO A 270 -7.71 -4.64 14.80
N ILE A 271 -7.50 -5.92 14.48
CA ILE A 271 -6.51 -6.77 15.16
C ILE A 271 -5.10 -6.37 14.75
N ALA A 272 -4.83 -6.23 13.45
CA ALA A 272 -3.57 -5.71 12.95
C ALA A 272 -3.23 -4.35 13.57
N PHE A 273 -4.20 -3.43 13.61
CA PHE A 273 -4.01 -2.12 14.27
C PHE A 273 -3.67 -2.26 15.75
N THR A 274 -4.37 -3.11 16.49
CA THR A 274 -4.11 -3.33 17.93
C THR A 274 -2.72 -3.93 18.14
N CYS A 275 -2.32 -4.89 17.30
CA CYS A 275 -0.99 -5.47 17.33
C CYS A 275 0.10 -4.42 17.10
N GLN A 276 -0.11 -3.51 16.14
CA GLN A 276 0.82 -2.41 15.88
C GLN A 276 0.87 -1.41 17.05
N ALA A 277 -0.29 -0.98 17.54
CA ALA A 277 -0.39 0.02 18.61
C ALA A 277 0.27 -0.45 19.93
N PHE A 278 0.08 -1.72 20.28
CA PHE A 278 0.62 -2.30 21.52
C PHE A 278 1.89 -3.13 21.32
N LYS A 279 2.43 -3.18 20.09
CA LYS A 279 3.63 -3.93 19.72
C LYS A 279 3.54 -5.43 20.03
N PHE A 280 2.37 -6.03 19.79
CA PHE A 280 2.23 -7.49 19.86
C PHE A 280 2.82 -8.11 18.60
N SER A 281 3.67 -9.13 18.76
CA SER A 281 4.32 -9.82 17.64
C SER A 281 3.41 -10.83 16.92
N SER A 282 2.22 -11.12 17.44
CA SER A 282 1.26 -12.02 16.82
C SER A 282 -0.14 -11.83 17.40
N VAL A 283 -1.16 -12.22 16.63
CA VAL A 283 -2.57 -12.30 17.08
C VAL A 283 -2.71 -13.21 18.30
N GLU A 284 -1.94 -14.30 18.34
CA GLU A 284 -1.94 -15.23 19.48
C GLU A 284 -1.47 -14.57 20.79
N LYS A 285 -0.48 -13.68 20.75
CA LYS A 285 -0.06 -12.92 21.94
C LYS A 285 -1.16 -11.98 22.42
N LEU A 286 -1.81 -11.26 21.49
CA LEU A 286 -2.94 -10.41 21.81
C LEU A 286 -4.08 -11.23 22.44
N ASP A 287 -4.44 -12.35 21.83
CA ASP A 287 -5.46 -13.29 22.30
C ASP A 287 -5.16 -13.78 23.72
N ASN A 288 -3.92 -14.19 24.00
CA ASN A 288 -3.48 -14.59 25.33
C ASN A 288 -3.61 -13.46 26.38
N VAL A 289 -3.22 -12.23 26.03
CA VAL A 289 -3.34 -11.07 26.92
C VAL A 289 -4.81 -10.74 27.19
N MET A 290 -5.64 -10.69 26.15
CA MET A 290 -7.09 -10.45 26.28
C MET A 290 -7.75 -11.52 27.15
N THR A 291 -7.40 -12.79 26.93
CA THR A 291 -7.87 -13.92 27.73
C THR A 291 -7.46 -13.77 29.20
N LEU A 292 -6.21 -13.39 29.48
CA LEU A 292 -5.70 -13.21 30.83
C LEU A 292 -6.39 -12.04 31.55
N LEU A 293 -6.62 -10.92 30.86
CA LEU A 293 -7.31 -9.76 31.41
C LEU A 293 -8.76 -10.10 31.78
N LEU A 294 -9.45 -10.84 30.89
CA LEU A 294 -10.81 -11.28 31.14
C LEU A 294 -10.88 -12.29 32.30
N LYS A 295 -9.99 -13.30 32.30
CA LYS A 295 -9.82 -14.26 33.41
C LYS A 295 -9.55 -13.59 34.75
N ARG A 296 -8.84 -12.46 34.79
CA ARG A 296 -8.56 -11.74 36.03
C ARG A 296 -9.79 -11.00 36.56
N LYS A 297 -10.70 -10.56 35.68
CA LYS A 297 -11.86 -9.75 36.03
C LYS A 297 -13.10 -10.59 36.39
N ILE A 298 -13.24 -11.77 35.79
CA ILE A 298 -14.41 -12.64 35.99
C ILE A 298 -14.54 -13.26 37.38
N PRO A 299 -13.50 -13.70 38.11
CA PRO A 299 -13.65 -14.24 39.46
C PRO A 299 -14.25 -13.25 40.46
N ALA A 300 -14.26 -11.95 40.13
CA ALA A 300 -14.90 -10.91 40.94
C ALA A 300 -16.40 -10.72 40.64
N TYR A 301 -16.90 -11.34 39.56
CA TYR A 301 -18.30 -11.37 39.14
C TYR A 301 -18.76 -12.83 39.20
N GLU A 302 -19.50 -13.20 40.24
CA GLU A 302 -20.31 -14.42 40.13
C GLU A 302 -21.27 -14.20 38.96
N PHE A 303 -21.17 -15.02 37.91
CA PHE A 303 -22.15 -15.01 36.82
C PHE A 303 -23.51 -15.38 37.41
N SER A 304 -24.26 -14.39 37.87
CA SER A 304 -25.66 -14.55 38.21
C SER A 304 -26.39 -14.95 36.93
N PRO A 305 -27.09 -16.09 36.90
CA PRO A 305 -27.81 -16.50 35.70
C PRO A 305 -28.74 -15.37 35.24
N PHE A 306 -28.59 -14.90 34.00
CA PHE A 306 -29.50 -13.88 33.44
C PHE A 306 -30.95 -14.33 33.60
N GLN A 307 -31.81 -13.45 34.12
CA GLN A 307 -33.23 -13.75 34.25
C GLN A 307 -33.87 -13.88 32.86
N SER A 308 -34.93 -14.68 32.73
CA SER A 308 -35.56 -15.00 31.44
C SER A 308 -35.98 -13.78 30.62
N GLU A 309 -36.30 -12.66 31.27
CA GLU A 309 -36.71 -11.39 30.66
C GLU A 309 -35.53 -10.66 30.00
N GLU A 310 -34.34 -10.70 30.61
CA GLU A 310 -33.12 -10.10 30.07
C GLU A 310 -32.63 -10.83 28.82
N LYS A 311 -32.80 -12.16 28.78
CA LYS A 311 -32.47 -12.99 27.60
C LYS A 311 -33.32 -12.64 26.38
N GLN A 312 -34.60 -12.32 26.58
CA GLN A 312 -35.50 -11.92 25.49
C GLN A 312 -35.18 -10.51 24.97
N HIS A 313 -34.88 -9.57 25.87
CA HIS A 313 -34.44 -8.23 25.47
C HIS A 313 -33.09 -8.25 24.76
N GLN A 314 -32.13 -9.05 25.21
CA GLN A 314 -30.82 -9.19 24.57
C GLN A 314 -30.90 -9.88 23.20
N GLN A 315 -31.83 -10.82 23.00
CA GLN A 315 -32.11 -11.39 21.66
C GLN A 315 -32.73 -10.36 20.71
N ALA A 316 -33.61 -9.49 21.20
CA ALA A 316 -34.18 -8.43 20.36
C ALA A 316 -33.12 -7.38 19.96
N SER A 317 -32.17 -7.06 20.83
CA SER A 317 -31.09 -6.11 20.54
C SER A 317 -29.94 -6.72 19.73
N SER A 318 -29.69 -8.02 19.83
CA SER A 318 -28.57 -8.68 19.11
C SER A 318 -28.69 -8.56 17.60
N HIS A 319 -29.92 -8.46 17.08
CA HIS A 319 -30.19 -8.24 15.66
C HIS A 319 -29.80 -6.83 15.15
N LEU A 320 -29.37 -5.93 16.03
CA LEU A 320 -28.90 -4.59 15.64
C LEU A 320 -27.38 -4.45 15.63
N GLU A 321 -26.66 -5.40 16.26
CA GLU A 321 -25.22 -5.34 16.44
C GLU A 321 -24.48 -6.31 15.52
N GLU A 322 -23.24 -5.94 15.15
CA GLU A 322 -22.35 -6.83 14.37
C GLU A 322 -21.76 -7.95 15.22
N PHE A 323 -21.41 -7.62 16.46
CA PHE A 323 -20.81 -8.53 17.43
C PHE A 323 -21.59 -8.47 18.75
N PRO A 324 -22.78 -9.09 18.83
CA PRO A 324 -23.64 -8.99 20.00
C PRO A 324 -23.05 -9.67 21.25
N THR A 325 -22.05 -10.55 21.09
CA THR A 325 -21.31 -11.11 22.22
C THR A 325 -19.80 -11.10 21.95
N LEU A 326 -19.01 -11.20 23.04
CA LEU A 326 -17.56 -11.39 22.94
C LEU A 326 -17.18 -12.65 22.13
N LEU A 327 -18.05 -13.67 22.10
CA LEU A 327 -17.82 -14.88 21.31
C LEU A 327 -17.94 -14.61 19.80
N HIS A 328 -18.84 -13.73 19.36
CA HIS A 328 -18.91 -13.28 17.97
C HIS A 328 -17.64 -12.54 17.57
N CYS A 329 -17.13 -11.67 18.45
CA CYS A 329 -15.86 -10.97 18.25
C CYS A 329 -14.68 -11.95 18.16
N ALA A 330 -14.57 -12.88 19.10
CA ALA A 330 -13.52 -13.89 19.09
C ALA A 330 -13.56 -14.78 17.83
N ALA A 331 -14.77 -15.15 17.39
CA ALA A 331 -14.99 -15.88 16.15
C ALA A 331 -14.58 -15.11 14.89
N ARG A 332 -14.92 -13.81 14.81
CA ARG A 332 -14.59 -12.94 13.67
C ARG A 332 -13.08 -12.81 13.44
N PHE A 333 -12.35 -12.72 14.55
CA PHE A 333 -10.93 -12.36 14.58
C PHE A 333 -10.00 -13.54 14.87
N GLY A 334 -10.54 -14.76 15.02
CA GLY A 334 -9.72 -15.96 15.25
C GLY A 334 -9.05 -16.02 16.63
N LEU A 335 -9.64 -15.39 17.65
CA LEU A 335 -9.11 -15.35 19.02
C LEU A 335 -9.42 -16.66 19.75
N LYS A 336 -8.64 -17.70 19.45
CA LYS A 336 -8.91 -19.08 19.87
C LYS A 336 -8.89 -19.26 21.39
N ASN A 337 -7.91 -18.70 22.09
CA ASN A 337 -7.79 -18.82 23.55
C ASN A 337 -8.93 -18.10 24.26
N LEU A 338 -9.30 -16.92 23.78
CA LEU A 338 -10.41 -16.14 24.32
C LEU A 338 -11.73 -16.89 24.11
N ALA A 339 -11.98 -17.39 22.90
CA ALA A 339 -13.16 -18.19 22.62
C ALA A 339 -13.21 -19.46 23.48
N THR A 340 -12.10 -20.20 23.60
CA THR A 340 -12.01 -21.39 24.47
C THR A 340 -12.40 -21.04 25.91
N PHE A 341 -11.90 -19.91 26.41
CA PHE A 341 -12.23 -19.48 27.76
C PHE A 341 -13.71 -19.08 27.90
N LEU A 342 -14.26 -18.35 26.93
CA LEU A 342 -15.69 -17.98 26.91
C LEU A 342 -16.61 -19.20 26.84
N LEU A 343 -16.22 -20.24 26.11
CA LEU A 343 -16.99 -21.50 26.01
C LEU A 343 -17.05 -22.28 27.33
N ASN A 344 -16.11 -22.04 28.24
CA ASN A 344 -16.13 -22.61 29.59
C ASN A 344 -17.01 -21.82 30.58
N CYS A 345 -17.58 -20.69 30.17
CA CYS A 345 -18.49 -19.91 31.02
C CYS A 345 -19.90 -20.52 31.06
N PRO A 346 -20.67 -20.34 32.15
CA PRO A 346 -21.97 -21.00 32.34
C PRO A 346 -23.01 -20.73 31.23
N GLU A 347 -22.87 -19.60 30.52
CA GLU A 347 -23.83 -19.12 29.51
C GLU A 347 -23.33 -19.30 28.06
N ALA A 348 -22.22 -20.01 27.88
CA ALA A 348 -21.63 -20.27 26.57
C ALA A 348 -22.64 -20.87 25.57
N THR A 349 -23.40 -21.87 26.01
CA THR A 349 -24.40 -22.56 25.16
C THR A 349 -25.50 -21.64 24.64
N TRP A 350 -25.84 -20.59 25.38
CA TRP A 350 -26.77 -19.57 24.93
C TRP A 350 -26.09 -18.60 23.97
N ALA A 351 -24.87 -18.14 24.30
CA ALA A 351 -24.08 -17.25 23.45
C ALA A 351 -23.77 -17.84 22.06
N CYS A 352 -23.59 -19.16 21.95
CA CYS A 352 -23.40 -19.86 20.67
C CYS A 352 -24.64 -19.84 19.77
N LYS A 353 -25.84 -19.58 20.31
CA LYS A 353 -27.11 -19.59 19.55
C LYS A 353 -27.61 -18.20 19.18
N ILE A 354 -26.98 -17.16 19.72
CA ILE A 354 -27.33 -15.78 19.38
C ILE A 354 -26.86 -15.50 17.97
N THR A 355 -27.67 -14.79 17.20
CA THR A 355 -27.33 -14.34 15.86
C THR A 355 -27.17 -12.83 15.83
N ASN A 356 -26.26 -12.34 15.00
CA ASN A 356 -26.02 -10.92 14.79
C ASN A 356 -27.03 -10.29 13.79
N LYS A 357 -26.82 -9.01 13.44
CA LYS A 357 -27.63 -8.29 12.43
C LYS A 357 -27.71 -8.96 11.05
N TYR A 358 -26.78 -9.87 10.74
CA TYR A 358 -26.75 -10.61 9.47
C TYR A 358 -27.34 -12.02 9.58
N GLY A 359 -27.81 -12.41 10.78
CA GLY A 359 -28.32 -13.76 11.04
C GLY A 359 -27.23 -14.79 11.30
N ASP A 360 -25.97 -14.37 11.49
CA ASP A 360 -24.85 -15.27 11.73
C ASP A 360 -24.61 -15.49 13.22
N ASP A 361 -24.51 -16.76 13.62
CA ASP A 361 -24.02 -17.17 14.94
C ASP A 361 -22.48 -17.21 14.99
N PRO A 362 -21.85 -17.32 16.17
CA PRO A 362 -20.38 -17.34 16.28
C PRO A 362 -19.69 -18.44 15.46
N GLY A 363 -20.28 -19.63 15.33
CA GLY A 363 -19.72 -20.71 14.53
C GLY A 363 -19.72 -20.36 13.04
N SER A 364 -20.86 -19.85 12.54
CA SER A 364 -20.99 -19.36 11.17
C SER A 364 -20.02 -18.20 10.87
N ILE A 365 -19.81 -17.28 11.81
CA ILE A 365 -18.82 -16.19 11.66
C ILE A 365 -17.41 -16.75 11.56
N ALA A 366 -17.03 -17.70 12.44
CA ALA A 366 -15.71 -18.32 12.41
C ALA A 366 -15.46 -18.99 11.06
N GLU A 367 -16.45 -19.68 10.50
CA GLU A 367 -16.35 -20.31 9.19
C GLU A 367 -16.14 -19.31 8.06
N LYS A 368 -16.97 -18.25 8.00
CA LYS A 368 -16.89 -17.22 6.96
C LYS A 368 -15.53 -16.52 6.90
N HIS A 369 -14.85 -16.44 8.05
CA HIS A 369 -13.54 -15.79 8.17
C HIS A 369 -12.37 -16.78 8.18
N GLY A 370 -12.61 -18.04 7.81
CA GLY A 370 -11.54 -19.04 7.62
C GLY A 370 -11.06 -19.74 8.89
N HIS A 371 -11.65 -19.48 10.06
CA HIS A 371 -11.25 -20.03 11.35
C HIS A 371 -11.87 -21.41 11.61
N ARG A 372 -11.54 -22.39 10.77
CA ARG A 372 -12.16 -23.74 10.78
C ARG A 372 -11.99 -24.48 12.10
N GLU A 373 -10.84 -24.37 12.74
CA GLU A 373 -10.58 -25.01 14.05
C GLU A 373 -11.39 -24.35 15.17
N LEU A 374 -11.63 -23.05 15.07
CA LEU A 374 -12.45 -22.32 16.03
C LEU A 374 -13.93 -22.65 15.84
N ARG A 375 -14.40 -22.80 14.60
CA ARG A 375 -15.75 -23.28 14.30
C ARG A 375 -16.04 -24.63 14.98
N LYS A 376 -15.15 -25.61 14.80
CA LYS A 376 -15.28 -26.93 15.43
C LYS A 376 -15.40 -26.82 16.95
N LEU A 377 -14.56 -25.99 17.57
CA LEU A 377 -14.58 -25.75 19.01
C LEU A 377 -15.90 -25.15 19.50
N ILE A 378 -16.56 -24.32 18.69
CA ILE A 378 -17.85 -23.69 19.04
C ILE A 378 -19.02 -24.68 18.85
N GLU A 379 -18.90 -25.64 17.94
CA GLU A 379 -19.92 -26.67 17.67
C GLU A 379 -19.85 -27.88 18.63
N GLU A 380 -18.69 -28.10 19.27
CA GLU A 380 -18.46 -29.06 20.36
C GLU A 380 -19.10 -28.59 21.68
#